data_AF-A0A7Y5PWL6-F1
#
_entry.id   AF-A0A7Y5PWL6-F1
#
_cell.length_a   1.000
_cell.length_b   1.000
_cell.length_c   1.000
_cell.angle_alpha   90.00
_cell.angle_beta   90.00
_cell.angle_gamma   90.00
#
_symmetry.space_group_name_H-M   'P 1'
#
loop_
_entity.id
_entity.type
_entity.pdbx_description
1 polymer ?
#
loop_
_entity_poly.entity_id
_entity_poly.type
_entity_poly.pdbx_seq_one_letter_code
_entity_poly.pdbx_strand_id
1 'polypeptide(L)'
;MARPRIEDDPLAAWRPHFSVETQRRGTEYALSGRVLSIEREGNSVVASVRGEGQSYRTGVDIASRNIHTASCTCRAFSDSMPCKHVFALLSAIAGVAPAQTKDEVVPGLRSPLRTWLENVDRLERETRA
;
A
#
# COMPACT_ATOMS: atom_id res chain seq x y z
N MET A 1 -10.96 -25.96 11.93
CA MET A 1 -10.65 -24.53 11.74
C MET A 1 -9.36 -24.43 10.93
N ALA A 2 -9.45 -24.07 9.65
CA ALA A 2 -8.27 -23.99 8.79
C ALA A 2 -7.47 -22.74 9.15
N ARG A 3 -6.21 -22.91 9.57
CA ARG A 3 -5.25 -21.78 9.65
C ARG A 3 -5.08 -21.26 8.21
N PRO A 4 -5.27 -19.96 7.95
CA PRO A 4 -4.98 -19.42 6.63
C PRO A 4 -3.53 -19.75 6.27
N ARG A 5 -3.29 -20.28 5.07
CA ARG A 5 -1.95 -20.53 4.55
C ARG A 5 -1.26 -19.18 4.47
N ILE A 6 -0.06 -19.07 5.05
CA ILE A 6 0.76 -17.84 5.03
C ILE A 6 1.06 -17.40 3.58
N GLU A 7 0.91 -18.29 2.61
CA GLU A 7 1.04 -18.06 1.17
C GLU A 7 0.03 -17.06 0.58
N ASP A 8 -1.06 -16.73 1.28
CA ASP A 8 -2.09 -15.77 0.84
C ASP A 8 -2.07 -14.43 1.60
N ASP A 9 -1.06 -14.14 2.44
CA ASP A 9 -0.93 -12.80 3.05
C ASP A 9 -0.33 -11.82 2.03
N PRO A 10 -1.14 -10.93 1.41
CA PRO A 10 -0.65 -10.03 0.36
C PRO A 10 0.32 -8.96 0.91
N LEU A 11 0.45 -8.86 2.23
CA LEU A 11 1.37 -7.95 2.91
C LEU A 11 2.63 -8.66 3.43
N ALA A 12 2.76 -9.99 3.25
CA ALA A 12 3.83 -10.79 3.84
C ALA A 12 5.24 -10.24 3.53
N ALA A 13 5.46 -9.78 2.30
CA ALA A 13 6.71 -9.18 1.88
C ALA A 13 7.06 -7.88 2.62
N TRP A 14 6.05 -7.15 3.11
CA TRP A 14 6.23 -5.83 3.71
C TRP A 14 6.20 -5.84 5.23
N ARG A 15 5.42 -6.73 5.85
CA ARG A 15 5.25 -6.80 7.31
C ARG A 15 6.55 -6.80 8.13
N PRO A 16 7.64 -7.49 7.72
CA PRO A 16 8.90 -7.49 8.48
C PRO A 16 9.53 -6.10 8.65
N HIS A 17 9.19 -5.13 7.79
CA HIS A 17 9.73 -3.76 7.83
C HIS A 17 8.94 -2.82 8.75
N PHE A 18 7.85 -3.28 9.35
CA PHE A 18 6.97 -2.47 10.19
C PHE A 18 6.82 -3.10 11.57
N SER A 19 6.82 -2.28 12.62
CA SER A 19 6.48 -2.77 13.96
C SER A 19 5.04 -3.30 14.01
N VAL A 20 4.78 -4.27 14.90
CA VAL A 20 3.45 -4.88 15.07
C VAL A 20 2.36 -3.82 15.32
N GLU A 21 2.68 -2.79 16.12
CA GLU A 21 1.75 -1.68 16.37
C GLU A 21 1.46 -0.88 15.10
N THR A 22 2.49 -0.60 14.29
CA THR A 22 2.34 0.12 13.03
C THR A 22 1.50 -0.66 12.03
N GLN A 23 1.71 -1.97 11.94
CA GLN A 23 0.89 -2.86 11.12
C GLN A 23 -0.58 -2.79 11.57
N ARG A 24 -0.84 -2.97 12.87
CA ARG A 24 -2.21 -2.94 13.42
C ARG A 24 -2.93 -1.63 13.09
N ARG A 25 -2.30 -0.48 13.38
CA ARG A 25 -2.88 0.84 13.16
C ARG A 25 -3.04 1.16 11.67
N GLY A 26 -2.10 0.73 10.83
CA GLY A 26 -2.18 0.91 9.39
C GLY A 26 -3.35 0.15 8.78
N THR A 27 -3.52 -1.12 9.15
CA THR A 27 -4.69 -1.92 8.74
C THR A 27 -6.00 -1.26 9.18
N GLU A 28 -6.06 -0.79 10.43
CA GLU A 28 -7.23 -0.09 10.97
C GLU A 28 -7.58 1.16 10.17
N TYR A 29 -6.57 1.95 9.77
CA TYR A 29 -6.75 3.15 8.95
C TYR A 29 -7.26 2.81 7.55
N ALA A 30 -6.71 1.76 6.93
CA ALA A 30 -7.15 1.31 5.63
C ALA A 30 -8.61 0.84 5.68
N LEU A 31 -8.96 -0.02 6.63
CA LEU A 31 -10.32 -0.55 6.82
C LEU A 31 -11.34 0.55 7.16
N SER A 32 -10.91 1.59 7.86
CA SER A 32 -11.75 2.75 8.18
C SER A 32 -11.94 3.73 7.01
N GLY A 33 -11.46 3.40 5.81
CA GLY A 33 -11.57 4.27 4.64
C GLY A 33 -10.76 5.58 4.76
N ARG A 34 -9.72 5.60 5.60
CA ARG A 34 -8.89 6.80 5.77
C ARG A 34 -7.90 7.02 4.62
N VAL A 35 -7.73 6.04 3.73
CA VAL A 35 -7.00 6.22 2.48
C VAL A 35 -7.97 6.87 1.47
N LEU A 36 -7.85 8.18 1.31
CA LEU A 36 -8.83 9.02 0.61
C LEU A 36 -8.72 8.96 -0.90
N SER A 37 -7.48 8.89 -1.41
CA SER A 37 -7.18 8.76 -2.82
C SER A 37 -5.91 7.98 -2.99
N ILE A 38 -5.83 7.20 -4.05
CA ILE A 38 -4.59 6.58 -4.52
C ILE A 38 -4.42 6.95 -5.98
N GLU A 39 -3.24 7.47 -6.29
CA GLU A 39 -2.79 7.94 -7.59
C GLU A 39 -1.50 7.22 -7.96
N ARG A 40 -1.31 6.99 -9.25
CA ARG A 40 -0.12 6.34 -9.77
C ARG A 40 0.74 7.36 -10.50
N GLU A 41 2.02 7.43 -10.13
CA GLU A 41 3.02 8.29 -10.75
C GLU A 41 4.17 7.40 -11.27
N GLY A 42 4.05 6.87 -12.49
CA GLY A 42 5.06 5.98 -13.08
C GLY A 42 5.19 4.65 -12.33
N ASN A 43 6.30 4.50 -11.59
CA ASN A 43 6.60 3.37 -10.69
C ASN A 43 6.28 3.61 -9.21
N SER A 44 5.79 4.82 -8.90
CA SER A 44 5.40 5.23 -7.57
C SER A 44 3.89 5.16 -7.42
N VAL A 45 3.43 4.75 -6.25
CA VAL A 45 2.04 4.86 -5.82
C VAL A 45 1.96 5.89 -4.73
N VAL A 46 1.14 6.90 -4.92
CA VAL A 46 0.97 8.01 -3.98
C VAL A 46 -0.46 8.06 -3.51
N ALA A 47 -0.67 8.31 -2.23
CA ALA A 47 -1.98 8.37 -1.63
C ALA A 47 -2.10 9.48 -0.59
N SER A 48 -3.33 9.98 -0.45
CA SER A 48 -3.70 10.87 0.64
C SER A 48 -4.32 10.05 1.76
N VAL A 49 -3.70 10.05 2.93
CA VAL A 49 -4.18 9.30 4.11
C VAL A 49 -4.61 10.27 5.21
N ARG A 50 -5.86 10.18 5.63
CA ARG A 50 -6.44 10.99 6.72
C ARG A 50 -5.90 10.54 8.08
N GLY A 51 -5.18 11.43 8.75
CA GLY A 51 -4.80 11.29 10.16
C GLY A 51 -5.84 11.85 11.13
N GLU A 52 -5.46 11.96 12.41
CA GLU A 52 -6.34 12.42 13.49
C GLU A 52 -6.67 13.93 13.48
N GLY A 53 -6.04 14.71 12.59
CA GLY A 53 -6.34 16.14 12.44
C GLY A 53 -5.98 16.75 11.08
N GLN A 54 -5.26 16.02 10.22
CA GLN A 54 -4.89 16.46 8.88
C GLN A 54 -4.66 15.26 7.96
N SER A 55 -4.67 15.50 6.65
CA SER A 55 -4.33 14.50 5.64
C SER A 55 -2.84 14.53 5.33
N TYR A 56 -2.24 13.35 5.16
CA TYR A 56 -0.82 13.19 4.86
C TYR A 56 -0.64 12.57 3.48
N ARG A 57 0.29 13.12 2.70
CA ARG A 57 0.69 12.54 1.42
C ARG A 57 1.69 11.43 1.72
N THR A 58 1.39 10.23 1.22
CA THR A 58 2.16 9.01 1.45
C THR A 58 2.49 8.38 0.11
N GLY A 59 3.75 8.11 -0.16
CA GLY A 59 4.20 7.48 -1.40
C GLY A 59 4.98 6.20 -1.13
N VAL A 60 4.85 5.23 -2.04
CA VAL A 60 5.71 4.05 -2.08
C VAL A 60 6.17 3.82 -3.51
N ASP A 61 7.47 3.64 -3.69
CA ASP A 61 8.04 3.14 -4.93
C ASP A 61 8.08 1.63 -4.86
N ILE A 62 7.42 0.99 -5.82
CA ILE A 62 7.29 -0.45 -5.84
C ILE A 62 8.11 -1.01 -6.99
N ALA A 63 9.03 -1.91 -6.64
CA ALA A 63 9.85 -2.67 -7.55
C ALA A 63 9.83 -4.14 -7.10
N SER A 64 9.55 -5.07 -8.01
CA SER A 64 9.52 -6.52 -7.78
C SER A 64 8.63 -6.94 -6.61
N ARG A 65 7.48 -6.28 -6.46
CA ARG A 65 6.55 -6.41 -5.32
C ARG A 65 7.15 -6.06 -3.95
N ASN A 66 8.35 -5.51 -3.91
CA ASN A 66 8.96 -4.95 -2.73
C ASN A 66 8.92 -3.43 -2.77
N ILE A 67 9.02 -2.82 -1.58
CA ILE A 67 9.10 -1.38 -1.44
C ILE A 67 10.57 -1.01 -1.60
N HIS A 68 10.89 -0.26 -2.65
CA HIS A 68 12.23 0.27 -2.84
C HIS A 68 12.44 1.51 -1.95
N THR A 69 11.46 2.41 -1.98
CA THR A 69 11.45 3.64 -1.18
C THR A 69 10.04 3.92 -0.69
N ALA A 70 9.94 4.45 0.53
CA ALA A 70 8.68 4.95 1.09
C ALA A 70 8.84 6.43 1.41
N SER A 71 7.74 7.17 1.37
CA SER A 71 7.68 8.57 1.78
C SER A 71 6.36 8.82 2.50
N CYS A 72 6.39 9.68 3.50
CA CYS A 72 5.18 10.20 4.11
C CYS A 72 5.46 11.58 4.69
N THR A 73 4.54 12.52 4.53
CA THR A 73 4.65 13.87 5.09
C THR A 73 4.35 13.94 6.59
N CYS A 74 4.13 12.81 7.26
CA CYS A 74 3.84 12.80 8.69
C CYS A 74 5.13 12.86 9.52
N ARG A 75 5.05 13.53 10.67
CA ARG A 75 6.18 13.68 11.60
C ARG A 75 6.78 12.36 12.04
N ALA A 76 5.94 11.34 12.29
CA ALA A 76 6.41 10.01 12.66
C ALA A 76 7.31 9.35 11.61
N PHE A 77 7.10 9.66 10.32
CA PHE A 77 7.96 9.17 9.25
C PHE A 77 9.33 9.85 9.25
N SER A 78 9.36 11.16 9.50
CA SER A 78 10.60 11.93 9.66
C SER A 78 11.44 11.47 10.86
N ASP A 79 10.78 11.03 11.94
CA ASP A 79 11.46 10.70 13.19
C ASP A 79 11.97 9.24 13.26
N SER A 80 11.34 8.26 12.58
CA SER A 80 11.66 6.84 12.88
C SER A 80 11.48 5.76 11.79
N MET A 81 11.09 6.07 10.53
CA MET A 81 10.82 5.07 9.47
C MET A 81 9.81 3.93 9.87
N PRO A 82 9.29 3.21 8.87
CA PRO A 82 8.06 3.56 8.16
C PRO A 82 6.80 3.64 9.06
N CYS A 83 5.92 4.61 8.75
CA CYS A 83 4.77 4.95 9.59
C CYS A 83 3.49 4.19 9.24
N LYS A 84 2.47 4.30 10.11
CA LYS A 84 1.15 3.67 9.90
C LYS A 84 0.45 4.08 8.61
N HIS A 85 0.72 5.27 8.07
CA HIS A 85 0.11 5.73 6.81
C HIS A 85 0.68 4.97 5.61
N VAL A 86 1.98 4.69 5.61
CA VAL A 86 2.61 3.83 4.59
C VAL A 86 1.97 2.45 4.64
N PHE A 87 1.83 1.86 5.83
CA PHE A 87 1.19 0.56 5.97
C PHE A 87 -0.30 0.56 5.57
N ALA A 88 -1.02 1.67 5.81
CA ALA A 88 -2.40 1.84 5.36
C ALA A 88 -2.50 1.86 3.83
N LEU A 89 -1.59 2.57 3.15
CA LEU A 89 -1.48 2.56 1.69
C LEU A 89 -1.22 1.14 1.17
N LEU A 90 -0.25 0.44 1.74
CA LEU A 90 0.07 -0.94 1.41
C LEU A 90 -1.12 -1.88 1.58
N SER A 91 -1.84 -1.75 2.69
CA SER A 91 -3.08 -2.51 2.95
C SER A 91 -4.15 -2.24 1.90
N ALA A 92 -4.30 -0.98 1.48
CA ALA A 92 -5.26 -0.58 0.46
C ALA A 92 -4.90 -1.15 -0.93
N ILE A 93 -3.62 -1.07 -1.35
CA ILE A 93 -3.19 -1.62 -2.65
C ILE A 93 -3.18 -3.16 -2.69
N ALA A 94 -2.94 -3.80 -1.55
CA ALA A 94 -3.02 -5.25 -1.39
C ALA A 94 -4.47 -5.78 -1.49
N GLY A 95 -5.46 -4.89 -1.43
CA GLY A 95 -6.88 -5.24 -1.42
C GLY A 95 -7.38 -5.73 -0.07
N VAL A 96 -6.66 -5.43 1.02
CA VAL A 96 -7.09 -5.71 2.41
C VAL A 96 -8.21 -4.76 2.84
N ALA A 97 -8.31 -3.59 2.21
CA ALA A 97 -9.35 -2.60 2.46
C ALA A 97 -9.84 -1.95 1.16
N PRO A 98 -11.10 -1.45 1.13
CA PRO A 98 -11.62 -0.71 -0.03
C PRO A 98 -10.88 0.62 -0.18
N ALA A 99 -10.04 0.72 -1.21
CA ALA A 99 -9.43 1.98 -1.61
C ALA A 99 -10.41 2.77 -2.49
N GLN A 100 -10.56 4.06 -2.23
CA GLN A 100 -11.20 4.98 -3.18
C GLN A 100 -10.12 5.36 -4.23
N THR A 101 -10.01 4.57 -5.29
CA THR A 101 -9.13 4.93 -6.41
C THR A 101 -9.80 6.03 -7.23
N LYS A 102 -9.04 7.06 -7.60
CA LYS A 102 -9.53 8.13 -8.48
C LYS A 102 -9.54 7.71 -9.96
N ASP A 103 -8.89 6.59 -10.29
CA ASP A 103 -9.11 5.87 -11.55
C ASP A 103 -10.48 5.17 -11.50
N GLU A 104 -11.33 5.45 -12.48
CA GLU A 104 -12.69 4.92 -12.61
C GLU A 104 -12.73 3.41 -12.34
N VAL A 105 -13.38 3.05 -11.24
CA VAL A 105 -13.62 1.65 -10.85
C VAL A 105 -14.69 1.10 -11.77
N VAL A 106 -14.29 0.37 -12.82
CA VAL A 106 -15.22 -0.47 -13.59
C VAL A 106 -15.67 -1.63 -12.68
N PRO A 107 -16.97 -1.78 -12.36
CA PRO A 107 -17.45 -2.88 -11.53
C PRO A 107 -17.12 -4.24 -12.16
N GLY A 108 -16.39 -5.09 -11.43
CA GLY A 108 -15.99 -6.42 -11.89
C GLY A 108 -14.52 -6.54 -12.36
N LEU A 109 -13.78 -5.44 -12.45
CA LEU A 109 -12.36 -5.45 -12.74
C LEU A 109 -11.54 -5.45 -11.42
N ARG A 110 -10.48 -6.25 -11.34
CA ARG A 110 -9.46 -6.10 -10.28
C ARG A 110 -9.01 -4.63 -10.24
N SER A 111 -8.77 -4.07 -9.06
CA SER A 111 -8.43 -2.63 -8.96
C SER A 111 -7.31 -2.28 -9.95
N PRO A 112 -7.38 -1.15 -10.68
CA PRO A 112 -6.35 -0.76 -11.66
C PRO A 112 -4.94 -0.81 -11.09
N LEU A 113 -4.79 -0.47 -9.81
CA LEU A 113 -3.54 -0.56 -9.05
C LEU A 113 -3.03 -1.99 -8.86
N ARG A 114 -3.90 -2.95 -8.55
CA ARG A 114 -3.50 -4.36 -8.38
C ARG A 114 -3.01 -4.94 -9.71
N THR A 115 -3.76 -4.69 -10.79
CA THR A 115 -3.37 -5.10 -12.15
C THR A 115 -2.03 -4.46 -12.54
N TRP A 116 -1.82 -3.20 -12.17
CA TRP A 116 -0.54 -2.54 -12.39
C TRP A 116 0.62 -3.19 -11.62
N LEU A 117 0.45 -3.50 -10.33
CA LEU A 117 1.47 -4.19 -9.54
C LEU A 117 1.87 -5.53 -10.15
N GLU A 118 0.89 -6.30 -10.63
CA GLU A 118 1.11 -7.56 -11.34
C GLU A 118 1.90 -7.33 -12.65
N ASN A 119 1.65 -6.24 -13.35
CA ASN A 119 2.36 -5.88 -14.59
C ASN A 119 3.80 -5.38 -14.35
N VAL A 120 4.07 -4.59 -13.31
CA VAL A 120 5.46 -4.15 -12.96
C VAL A 120 6.34 -5.35 -12.71
N ASP A 121 5.83 -6.28 -11.90
CA ASP A 121 6.50 -7.52 -11.56
C ASP A 121 6.78 -8.41 -12.79
N ARG A 122 5.91 -8.39 -13.81
CA ARG A 122 6.17 -9.05 -15.09
C ARG A 122 7.27 -8.34 -15.89
N LEU A 123 7.19 -7.03 -16.06
CA LEU A 123 8.13 -6.24 -16.87
C LEU A 123 9.57 -6.33 -16.34
N GLU A 124 9.74 -6.35 -15.03
CA GLU A 124 11.07 -6.49 -14.42
C GLU A 124 11.64 -7.90 -14.60
N ARG A 125 10.81 -8.96 -14.57
CA ARG A 125 11.27 -10.32 -14.90
C ARG A 125 11.74 -10.42 -16.34
N GLU A 126 11.04 -9.78 -17.27
CA GLU A 126 11.39 -9.75 -18.70
C GLU A 126 12.67 -8.94 -18.95
N THR A 127 12.88 -7.84 -18.22
CA THR A 127 14.09 -7.00 -18.37
C THR A 127 15.34 -7.64 -17.76
N ARG A 128 15.17 -8.62 -16.86
CA ARG A 128 16.28 -9.34 -16.19
C ARG A 128 16.64 -10.67 -16.88
N ALA A 129 15.86 -11.11 -17.86
CA ALA A 129 16.09 -12.32 -18.66
C ALA A 129 16.85 -12.00 -19.95
#